data_AF-A0A7C6SUM4-F1
#
_entry.id   AF-A0A7C6SUM4-F1
#
_cell.length_a   1.000
_cell.length_b   1.000
_cell.length_c   1.000
_cell.angle_alpha   90.00
_cell.angle_beta   90.00
_cell.angle_gamma   90.00
#
_symmetry.space_group_name_H-M   'P 1'
#
loop_
_entity.id
_entity.type
_entity.pdbx_description
1 polymer ?
#
loop_
_entity_poly.entity_id
_entity_poly.type
_entity_poly.pdbx_seq_one_letter_code
_entity_poly.pdbx_strand_id
1 'polypeptide(L)'
;MGAGNFIGHAAQGYKIGMLDIPFVFGEQGSKILFAIVFAGIAGRFTYNTVSEMMDDLMIRDKFTRALMGILTASIMIAWVGGQG
;
A
#
# COMPACT_ATOMS: atom_id res chain seq x y z
N MET A 1 2.30 10.79 -1.16
CA MET A 1 1.14 11.52 -0.61
C MET A 1 0.37 12.11 -1.78
N GLY A 2 -0.95 11.92 -1.85
CA GLY A 2 -1.81 12.46 -2.92
C GLY A 2 -2.94 13.34 -2.37
N ALA A 3 -3.69 14.01 -3.26
CA ALA A 3 -4.87 14.81 -2.95
C ALA A 3 -5.90 14.06 -2.08
N GLY A 4 -6.12 12.77 -2.34
CA GLY A 4 -7.03 11.94 -1.54
C GLY A 4 -6.63 11.81 -0.07
N ASN A 5 -5.33 11.89 0.24
CA ASN A 5 -4.84 11.89 1.62
C ASN A 5 -5.16 13.22 2.31
N PHE A 6 -4.98 14.34 1.61
CA PHE A 6 -5.23 15.66 2.16
C PHE A 6 -6.72 15.90 2.39
N ILE A 7 -7.54 15.64 1.37
CA ILE A 7 -8.99 15.82 1.42
C ILE A 7 -9.64 14.77 2.35
N GLY A 8 -9.20 13.52 2.27
CA GLY A 8 -9.74 12.41 3.06
C GLY A 8 -9.55 12.60 4.57
N HIS A 9 -8.34 12.91 5.04
CA HIS A 9 -8.10 13.17 6.47
C HIS A 9 -8.74 14.46 6.95
N ALA A 10 -8.84 15.50 6.12
CA ALA A 10 -9.58 16.71 6.48
C ALA A 10 -11.07 16.42 6.69
N ALA A 11 -11.68 15.65 5.78
CA ALA A 11 -13.08 15.24 5.90
C ALA A 11 -13.32 14.31 7.09
N GLN A 12 -12.37 13.41 7.39
CA GLN A 12 -12.48 12.51 8.53
C GLN A 12 -12.27 13.26 9.86
N GLY A 13 -11.30 14.18 9.92
CA GLY A 13 -11.12 15.10 11.03
C GLY A 13 -12.35 15.97 11.30
N TYR A 14 -13.14 16.32 10.27
CA TYR A 14 -14.43 16.99 10.48
C TYR A 14 -15.48 16.08 11.16
N LYS A 15 -15.50 14.78 10.85
CA LYS A 15 -16.48 13.83 11.41
C LYS A 15 -16.15 13.35 12.82
N ILE A 16 -14.89 12.99 13.06
CA ILE A 16 -14.44 12.33 14.30
C ILE A 16 -13.42 13.16 15.08
N GLY A 17 -13.05 14.34 14.60
CA GLY A 17 -12.11 15.23 15.28
C GLY A 17 -10.69 14.64 15.35
N MET A 18 -10.03 14.88 16.48
CA MET A 18 -8.65 14.41 16.73
C MET A 18 -8.52 12.88 16.85
N LEU A 19 -9.63 12.14 16.88
CA LEU A 19 -9.61 10.67 16.90
C LEU A 19 -9.08 10.05 15.60
N ASP A 20 -8.92 10.84 14.52
CA ASP A 20 -8.27 10.39 13.28
C ASP A 20 -6.72 10.34 13.40
N ILE A 21 -6.13 11.02 14.40
CA ILE A 21 -4.67 11.15 14.56
C ILE A 21 -3.97 9.78 14.70
N PRO A 22 -4.45 8.81 15.53
CA PRO A 22 -3.83 7.50 15.62
C PRO A 22 -3.82 6.75 14.28
N PHE A 23 -4.86 6.93 13.46
CA PHE A 23 -4.94 6.32 12.13
C PHE A 23 -3.92 6.93 11.19
N VAL A 24 -3.82 8.28 11.13
CA VAL A 24 -2.79 8.99 10.34
C VAL A 24 -1.38 8.56 10.75
N PHE A 25 -1.13 8.46 12.06
CA PHE A 25 0.18 8.06 12.58
C PHE A 25 0.53 6.63 12.18
N GLY A 26 -0.44 5.71 12.25
CA GLY A 26 -0.26 4.35 11.76
C GLY A 26 -0.05 4.27 10.24
N GLU A 27 -0.81 5.05 9.48
CA GLU A 27 -0.77 5.07 8.02
C GLU A 27 0.55 5.65 7.47
N GLN A 28 1.11 6.67 8.13
CA GLN A 28 2.42 7.22 7.77
C GLN A 28 3.58 6.44 8.39
N GLY A 29 3.45 6.03 9.65
CA GLY A 29 4.47 5.25 10.36
C GLY A 29 4.69 3.87 9.75
N SER A 30 3.63 3.22 9.26
CA SER A 30 3.74 1.93 8.57
C SER A 30 4.53 2.02 7.27
N LYS A 31 4.47 3.14 6.53
CA LYS A 31 5.29 3.35 5.33
C LYS A 31 6.78 3.38 5.67
N ILE A 32 7.13 4.02 6.79
CA ILE A 32 8.51 4.07 7.29
C ILE A 32 8.96 2.68 7.72
N LEU A 33 8.15 1.99 8.52
CA LEU A 33 8.47 0.63 8.98
C LEU A 33 8.61 -0.34 7.79
N PHE A 34 7.71 -0.24 6.81
CA PHE A 34 7.78 -1.00 5.57
C PHE A 34 9.06 -0.69 4.78
N ALA A 35 9.42 0.60 4.63
CA ALA A 35 10.66 0.97 3.96
C ALA A 35 11.90 0.38 4.65
N ILE A 36 11.96 0.42 5.99
CA ILE A 36 13.12 -0.10 6.72
C ILE A 36 13.20 -1.63 6.63
N VAL A 37 12.08 -2.32 6.85
CA VAL A 37 12.06 -3.79 6.93
C VAL A 37 12.06 -4.43 5.55
N PHE A 38 11.18 -3.98 4.66
CA PHE A 38 11.01 -4.59 3.35
C PHE A 38 11.97 -4.03 2.30
N ALA A 39 12.31 -2.73 2.28
CA ALA A 39 13.24 -2.24 1.25
C ALA A 39 14.67 -2.78 1.45
N GLY A 40 15.07 -3.07 2.70
CA GLY A 40 16.34 -3.75 2.98
C GLY A 40 16.40 -5.21 2.50
N ILE A 41 15.26 -5.92 2.54
CA ILE A 41 15.15 -7.33 2.13
C ILE A 41 14.90 -7.43 0.61
N ALA A 42 13.93 -6.67 0.10
CA ALA A 42 13.57 -6.61 -1.33
C ALA A 42 14.66 -5.91 -2.16
N GLY A 43 15.47 -5.00 -1.59
CA GLY A 43 16.60 -4.41 -2.30
C GLY A 43 17.68 -5.42 -2.72
N ARG A 44 17.75 -6.60 -2.09
CA ARG A 44 18.63 -7.70 -2.53
C ARG A 44 18.06 -8.50 -3.70
N PHE A 45 16.75 -8.43 -3.94
CA PHE A 45 16.06 -9.18 -4.98
C PHE A 45 15.30 -8.21 -5.90
N THR A 46 15.84 -7.96 -7.09
CA THR A 46 15.24 -7.00 -8.02
C THR A 46 14.06 -7.64 -8.75
N TYR A 47 12.84 -7.33 -8.31
CA TYR A 47 11.60 -7.74 -8.98
C TYR A 47 10.91 -6.53 -9.63
N ASN A 48 10.28 -6.74 -10.79
CA ASN A 48 9.56 -5.67 -11.48
C ASN A 48 8.13 -5.50 -10.93
N THR A 49 7.56 -6.56 -10.36
CA THR A 49 6.20 -6.54 -9.82
C THR A 49 6.11 -7.29 -8.49
N VAL A 50 5.16 -6.90 -7.64
CA VAL A 50 4.85 -7.61 -6.38
C VAL A 50 4.38 -9.05 -6.68
N SER A 51 3.67 -9.24 -7.78
CA SER A 51 3.23 -10.56 -8.26
C SER A 51 4.42 -11.48 -8.57
N GLU A 52 5.46 -10.96 -9.23
CA GLU A 52 6.70 -11.69 -9.52
C GLU A 52 7.49 -12.00 -8.25
N MET A 53 7.60 -11.04 -7.33
CA MET A 53 8.23 -11.24 -6.02
C MET A 53 7.56 -12.39 -5.24
N MET A 54 6.22 -12.44 -5.22
CA MET A 54 5.48 -13.47 -4.49
C MET A 54 5.52 -14.85 -5.15
N ASP A 55 5.55 -14.89 -6.49
CA ASP A 55 5.74 -16.11 -7.25
C ASP A 55 7.09 -16.74 -6.91
N ASP A 56 8.17 -15.95 -6.89
CA ASP A 56 9.53 -16.45 -6.68
C ASP A 56 9.83 -16.80 -5.20
N LEU A 57 9.43 -15.95 -4.24
CA LEU A 57 9.76 -16.14 -2.82
C LEU A 57 8.85 -17.12 -2.07
N MET A 58 7.55 -17.17 -2.39
CA MET A 58 6.58 -17.82 -1.49
C MET A 58 5.93 -19.07 -2.07
N ILE A 59 5.17 -18.96 -3.18
CA ILE A 59 4.15 -19.97 -3.51
C ILE A 59 4.39 -20.65 -4.88
N ARG A 60 5.12 -20.03 -5.82
CA ARG A 60 5.42 -20.60 -7.16
C ARG A 60 4.21 -21.21 -7.89
N ASP A 61 3.04 -20.58 -7.73
CA ASP A 61 1.77 -21.02 -8.31
C ASP A 61 1.16 -19.95 -9.22
N LYS A 62 0.69 -20.38 -10.38
CA LYS A 62 0.15 -19.50 -11.43
C LYS A 62 -1.14 -18.80 -11.01
N PHE A 63 -2.03 -19.48 -10.28
CA PHE A 63 -3.28 -18.88 -9.82
C PHE A 63 -3.03 -17.80 -8.78
N THR A 64 -2.18 -18.11 -7.81
CA THR A 64 -1.82 -17.18 -6.73
C THR A 64 -1.11 -15.94 -7.29
N ARG A 65 -0.19 -16.13 -8.26
CA ARG A 65 0.46 -15.03 -8.97
C ARG A 65 -0.55 -14.10 -9.65
N ALA A 66 -1.52 -14.67 -10.38
CA ALA A 66 -2.55 -13.92 -11.07
C ALA A 66 -3.44 -13.15 -10.08
N LEU A 67 -3.87 -13.80 -8.99
CA LEU A 67 -4.67 -13.18 -7.94
C LEU A 67 -3.93 -11.99 -7.30
N MET A 68 -2.64 -12.14 -7.01
CA MET A 68 -1.82 -11.05 -6.48
C MET A 68 -1.71 -9.87 -7.43
N GLY A 69 -1.59 -10.12 -8.74
CA GLY A 69 -1.62 -9.07 -9.76
C GLY A 69 -2.93 -8.29 -9.74
N ILE A 70 -4.06 -9.00 -9.67
CA ILE A 70 -5.41 -8.39 -9.63
C ILE A 70 -5.59 -7.56 -8.36
N LEU A 71 -5.21 -8.09 -7.20
CA LEU A 71 -5.32 -7.37 -5.92
C LEU A 71 -4.41 -6.14 -5.86
N THR A 72 -3.22 -6.21 -6.43
CA THR A 72 -2.32 -5.05 -6.48
C THR A 72 -2.88 -3.98 -7.43
N ALA A 73 -3.46 -4.39 -8.57
CA ALA A 73 -4.07 -3.49 -9.53
C ALA A 73 -5.33 -2.79 -8.96
N SER A 74 -6.16 -3.49 -8.19
CA SER A 74 -7.37 -2.89 -7.60
C SER A 74 -7.05 -1.76 -6.63
N ILE A 75 -5.97 -1.88 -5.85
CA ILE A 75 -5.48 -0.82 -4.97
C ILE A 75 -5.06 0.40 -5.79
N MET A 76 -4.33 0.19 -6.89
CA MET A 76 -3.89 1.28 -7.77
C MET A 76 -5.07 1.99 -8.43
N ILE A 77 -6.09 1.24 -8.87
CA ILE A 77 -7.32 1.80 -9.44
C ILE A 77 -8.06 2.63 -8.39
N ALA A 78 -8.25 2.10 -7.18
CA ALA A 78 -8.89 2.82 -6.09
C ALA A 78 -8.10 4.09 -5.71
N TRP A 79 -6.77 4.01 -5.73
CA TRP A 79 -5.91 5.14 -5.44
C TRP A 79 -6.05 6.26 -6.46
N VAL A 80 -6.03 5.95 -7.75
CA VAL A 80 -6.24 6.92 -8.85
C VAL A 80 -7.64 7.52 -8.77
N GLY A 81 -8.67 6.69 -8.57
CA GLY A 81 -10.05 7.16 -8.43
C GLY A 81 -10.26 8.06 -7.21
N GLY A 82 -9.56 7.81 -6.11
CA GLY A 82 -9.60 8.64 -4.91
C GLY A 82 -8.75 9.91 -4.96
N GLN A 83 -7.98 10.16 -6.04
CA GLN A 83 -7.27 11.43 -6.22
C GLN A 83 -8.11 12.51 -6.92
N GLY A 84 -9.20 12.13 -7.60
CA GLY A 84 -10.06 13.01 -8.40
C GLY A 84 -11.21 13.64 -7.65
#